data_AF-A0A1Q4F1J0-F1
#
_entry.id   AF-A0A1Q4F1J0-F1
#
_cell.length_a   1.000
_cell.length_b   1.000
_cell.length_c   1.000
_cell.angle_alpha   90.00
_cell.angle_beta   90.00
_cell.angle_gamma   90.00
#
_symmetry.space_group_name_H-M   'P 1'
#
loop_
_entity.id
_entity.type
_entity.pdbx_description
1 polymer ?
#
loop_
_entity_poly.entity_id
_entity_poly.type
_entity_poly.pdbx_seq_one_letter_code
_entity_poly.pdbx_strand_id
1 'polypeptide(L)'
;MQEQNPAAVPPIRLLQTNGDSVVISLLEKDDDRFLVIVNRDHLYSMKLTLIADYSVKKVQNDGSLISANRYAYSMEVGLGDAVIYTWRKQ
;
A
#
# COMPACT_ATOMS: atom_id res chain seq x y z
N MET A 1 -32.81 -19.87 4.67
CA MET A 1 -32.23 -18.65 4.09
C MET A 1 -30.85 -18.51 4.70
N GLN A 2 -29.78 -18.69 3.93
CA GLN A 2 -28.41 -18.49 4.43
C GLN A 2 -28.12 -16.99 4.38
N GLU A 3 -27.87 -16.41 5.55
CA GLU A 3 -27.41 -15.05 5.72
C GLU A 3 -26.05 -14.93 5.02
N GLN A 4 -26.01 -14.21 3.90
CA GLN A 4 -24.75 -13.86 3.26
C GLN A 4 -23.99 -12.97 4.25
N ASN A 5 -23.00 -13.53 4.93
CA ASN A 5 -22.03 -12.77 5.69
C ASN A 5 -21.35 -11.81 4.70
N PRO A 6 -21.54 -10.47 4.79
CA PRO A 6 -20.88 -9.57 3.86
C PRO A 6 -19.37 -9.74 4.09
N ALA A 7 -18.68 -10.27 3.09
CA ALA A 7 -17.23 -10.44 3.14
C ALA A 7 -16.60 -9.11 3.58
N ALA A 8 -15.77 -9.15 4.62
CA ALA A 8 -15.10 -7.97 5.15
C ALA A 8 -14.40 -7.23 3.99
N VAL A 9 -14.67 -5.94 3.86
CA VAL A 9 -14.08 -5.12 2.79
C VAL A 9 -12.57 -5.05 3.06
N PRO A 10 -11.71 -5.45 2.09
CA PRO A 10 -10.28 -5.41 2.32
C PRO A 10 -9.80 -3.95 2.49
N PRO A 11 -8.83 -3.71 3.38
CA PRO A 11 -8.40 -2.36 3.70
C PRO A 11 -7.76 -1.63 2.51
N ILE A 12 -7.16 -2.39 1.58
CA ILE A 12 -6.67 -1.91 0.29
C ILE A 12 -7.62 -2.42 -0.80
N ARG A 13 -8.20 -1.49 -1.57
CA ARG A 13 -9.17 -1.75 -2.64
C ARG A 13 -8.55 -1.68 -4.03
N LEU A 14 -7.47 -0.92 -4.19
CA LEU A 14 -6.72 -0.83 -5.45
C LEU A 14 -5.24 -0.69 -5.14
N LEU A 15 -4.43 -1.45 -5.88
CA LEU A 15 -2.99 -1.26 -6.02
C LEU A 15 -2.68 -1.42 -7.50
N GLN A 16 -2.21 -0.36 -8.14
CA GLN A 16 -1.86 -0.37 -9.56
C GLN A 16 -0.52 0.32 -9.77
N THR A 17 0.34 -0.31 -10.56
CA THR A 17 1.61 0.22 -11.02
C THR A 17 1.62 0.27 -12.54
N ASN A 18 2.43 1.13 -13.13
CA ASN A 18 2.64 1.19 -14.58
C ASN A 18 3.99 0.59 -15.02
N GLY A 19 4.80 0.08 -14.10
CA GLY A 19 6.12 -0.49 -14.36
C GLY A 19 6.14 -2.00 -14.20
N ASP A 20 6.93 -2.67 -15.03
CA ASP A 20 7.09 -4.14 -15.03
C ASP A 20 8.04 -4.63 -13.91
N SER A 21 8.88 -3.73 -13.37
CA SER A 21 9.90 -4.05 -12.35
C SER A 21 9.48 -3.54 -10.96
N VAL A 22 8.52 -4.23 -10.34
CA VAL A 22 8.07 -3.95 -8.97
C VAL A 22 8.22 -5.18 -8.07
N VAL A 23 8.62 -4.98 -6.81
CA VAL A 23 8.43 -5.97 -5.75
C VAL A 23 7.33 -5.49 -4.83
N ILE A 24 6.38 -6.38 -4.56
CA ILE A 24 5.33 -6.15 -3.59
C ILE A 24 5.44 -7.26 -2.54
N SER A 25 5.61 -6.87 -1.28
CA SER A 25 5.71 -7.79 -0.15
C SER A 25 4.74 -7.37 0.93
N LEU A 26 4.03 -8.35 1.49
CA LEU A 26 3.21 -8.17 2.68
C LEU A 26 3.95 -8.80 3.86
N LEU A 27 4.37 -7.97 4.82
CA LEU A 27 5.05 -8.38 6.04
C LEU A 27 4.06 -8.30 7.21
N GLU A 28 4.25 -9.15 8.21
CA GLU A 28 3.46 -9.12 9.44
C GLU A 28 4.38 -9.06 10.66
N LYS A 29 3.96 -8.27 11.65
CA LYS A 29 4.54 -8.27 12.99
C LYS A 29 3.40 -8.13 13.99
N ASP A 30 3.20 -9.15 14.82
CA ASP A 30 2.09 -9.20 15.77
C ASP A 30 0.75 -8.93 15.05
N ASP A 31 -0.01 -7.93 15.47
CA ASP A 31 -1.27 -7.51 14.83
C ASP A 31 -1.09 -6.48 13.71
N ASP A 32 0.14 -6.05 13.43
CA ASP A 32 0.44 -5.05 12.42
C ASP A 32 0.83 -5.71 11.09
N ARG A 33 0.27 -5.20 9.99
CA ARG A 33 0.65 -5.55 8.61
C ARG A 33 1.42 -4.40 7.97
N PHE A 34 2.35 -4.74 7.10
CA PHE A 34 3.13 -3.80 6.31
C PHE A 34 3.14 -4.23 4.85
N LEU A 35 2.57 -3.40 3.98
CA LEU A 35 2.71 -3.54 2.55
C LEU A 35 3.92 -2.72 2.09
N VAL A 36 4.93 -3.41 1.59
CA VAL A 36 6.16 -2.80 1.06
C VAL A 36 6.17 -2.94 -0.45
N ILE A 37 6.27 -1.81 -1.14
CA ILE A 37 6.30 -1.71 -2.60
C ILE A 37 7.63 -1.08 -2.99
N VAL A 38 8.45 -1.79 -3.75
CA VAL A 38 9.77 -1.31 -4.17
C VAL A 38 9.81 -1.18 -5.68
N ASN A 39 10.21 0.00 -6.15
CA ASN A 39 10.57 0.17 -7.56
C ASN A 39 11.96 -0.44 -7.78
N ARG A 40 12.02 -1.58 -8.47
CA ARG A 40 13.29 -2.24 -8.82
C ARG A 40 13.84 -1.77 -10.17
N ASP A 41 13.15 -0.88 -10.85
CA ASP A 41 13.67 -0.29 -12.08
C ASP A 41 14.87 0.62 -11.75
N HIS A 42 15.94 0.47 -12.54
CA HIS A 42 17.18 1.23 -12.40
C HIS A 42 17.26 2.40 -13.39
N LEU A 43 16.26 2.54 -14.27
CA LEU A 43 16.21 3.50 -15.37
C LEU A 43 15.03 4.47 -15.22
N TYR A 44 13.86 3.99 -14.78
CA TYR A 44 12.62 4.80 -14.77
C TYR A 44 11.89 4.83 -13.43
N SER A 45 11.33 5.99 -13.09
CA SER A 45 10.40 6.10 -11.96
C SER A 45 9.10 5.34 -12.25
N MET A 46 8.47 4.84 -11.19
CA MET A 46 7.21 4.10 -11.27
C MET A 46 6.06 4.96 -10.78
N LYS A 47 4.95 4.97 -11.50
CA LYS A 47 3.67 5.53 -11.04
C LYS A 47 2.92 4.48 -10.22
N LEU A 48 2.67 4.78 -8.96
CA LEU A 48 1.90 3.96 -8.02
C LEU A 48 0.56 4.62 -7.72
N THR A 49 -0.54 3.92 -7.96
CA THR A 49 -1.89 4.31 -7.53
C THR A 49 -2.39 3.34 -6.47
N LEU A 50 -2.81 3.88 -5.31
CA LEU A 50 -3.37 3.08 -4.22
C LEU A 50 -4.66 3.70 -3.70
N ILE A 51 -5.70 2.87 -3.58
CA ILE A 51 -6.97 3.24 -2.92
C ILE A 51 -7.15 2.36 -1.71
N ALA A 52 -7.25 2.99 -0.54
CA ALA A 52 -7.42 2.33 0.74
C ALA A 52 -8.52 2.99 1.59
N ASP A 53 -8.94 2.32 2.65
CA ASP A 53 -9.78 2.94 3.69
C ASP A 53 -8.96 3.81 4.68
N TYR A 54 -9.63 4.34 5.69
CA TYR A 54 -9.03 5.23 6.70
C TYR A 54 -8.10 4.51 7.70
N SER A 55 -8.17 3.18 7.78
CA SER A 55 -7.33 2.37 8.68
C SER A 55 -5.89 2.27 8.17
N VAL A 56 -5.70 2.29 6.84
CA VAL A 56 -4.38 2.21 6.23
C VAL A 56 -3.63 3.53 6.38
N LYS A 57 -2.40 3.44 6.86
CA LYS A 57 -1.46 4.57 6.97
C LYS A 57 -0.31 4.38 6.01
N LYS A 58 0.19 5.48 5.44
CA LYS A 58 1.50 5.52 4.76
C LYS A 58 2.55 5.86 5.81
N VAL A 59 3.65 5.11 5.80
CA VAL A 59 4.85 5.41 6.59
C VAL A 59 5.69 6.42 5.80
N GLN A 60 5.98 7.57 6.39
CA GLN A 60 6.89 8.57 5.81
C GLN A 60 8.36 8.20 6.08
N ASN A 61 9.29 8.86 5.39
CA ASN A 61 10.73 8.57 5.51
C ASN A 61 11.29 8.79 6.92
N ASP A 62 10.64 9.64 7.72
CA ASP A 62 10.96 9.88 9.14
C ASP A 62 10.28 8.89 10.10
N GLY A 63 9.54 7.91 9.57
CA GLY A 63 8.77 6.93 10.33
C GLY A 63 7.39 7.41 10.79
N SER A 64 7.01 8.66 10.52
CA SER A 64 5.68 9.16 10.89
C SER A 64 4.57 8.55 10.03
N LEU A 65 3.36 8.52 10.56
CA LEU A 65 2.19 7.89 9.92
C LEU A 65 1.19 8.93 9.45
N ILE A 66 0.86 8.89 8.15
CA ILE A 66 -0.20 9.72 7.56
C ILE A 66 -1.31 8.85 6.99
N SER A 67 -2.54 9.35 6.93
CA SER A 67 -3.66 8.59 6.34
C SER A 67 -3.40 8.28 4.87
N ALA A 68 -3.44 7.02 4.47
CA ALA A 68 -3.22 6.62 3.08
C ALA A 68 -4.35 7.09 2.16
N ASN A 69 -5.56 7.25 2.71
CA ASN A 69 -6.71 7.71 1.94
C ASN A 69 -6.79 9.24 1.74
N ARG A 70 -5.95 10.03 2.42
CA ARG A 70 -6.01 11.50 2.32
C ARG A 70 -5.65 11.98 0.91
N TYR A 71 -5.03 11.12 0.11
CA TYR A 71 -4.63 11.38 -1.25
C TYR A 71 -4.81 10.10 -2.08
N ALA A 72 -5.97 9.92 -2.72
CA ALA A 72 -6.10 8.99 -3.84
C ALA A 72 -5.38 9.59 -5.05
N TYR A 73 -4.06 9.77 -4.93
CA TYR A 73 -3.20 10.34 -5.95
C TYR A 73 -2.22 9.28 -6.39
N SER A 74 -2.14 9.08 -7.70
CA SER A 74 -0.99 8.43 -8.27
C SER A 74 0.26 9.21 -7.86
N MET A 75 1.23 8.53 -7.27
CA MET A 75 2.51 9.11 -6.88
C MET A 75 3.63 8.49 -7.70
N GLU A 76 4.69 9.26 -7.91
CA GLU A 76 5.94 8.73 -8.44
C GLU A 76 6.76 8.09 -7.32
N VAL A 77 7.35 6.94 -7.64
CA VAL A 77 8.30 6.20 -6.81
C VAL A 77 9.62 6.22 -7.56
N GLY A 78 10.66 6.78 -6.93
CA GLY A 78 11.99 6.89 -7.52
C GLY A 78 12.67 5.54 -7.75
N LEU A 79 13.86 5.59 -8.36
CA LEU A 79 14.66 4.40 -8.65
C LEU A 79 15.17 3.78 -7.35
N GLY A 80 14.87 2.52 -7.09
CA GLY A 80 15.27 1.83 -5.86
C GLY A 80 14.52 2.26 -4.60
N ASP A 81 13.60 3.23 -4.69
CA ASP A 81 12.80 3.68 -3.56
C ASP A 81 11.74 2.66 -3.15
N ALA A 82 11.36 2.72 -1.88
CA ALA A 82 10.28 1.93 -1.30
C ALA A 82 9.14 2.82 -0.80
N VAL A 83 7.91 2.34 -0.99
CA VAL A 83 6.70 2.88 -0.36
C VAL A 83 6.16 1.85 0.60
N ILE A 84 5.88 2.29 1.83
CA ILE A 84 5.40 1.41 2.89
C ILE A 84 4.04 1.90 3.38
N TYR A 85 3.08 0.97 3.43
CA TYR A 85 1.78 1.16 4.04
C TYR A 85 1.60 0.20 5.22
N THR A 86 0.84 0.59 6.23
CA THR A 86 0.58 -0.24 7.41
C THR A 86 -0.86 -0.12 7.89
N TRP A 87 -1.39 -1.21 8.44
CA TRP A 87 -2.70 -1.30 9.08
C TRP A 87 -2.71 -2.47 10.06
N ARG A 88 -3.70 -2.49 10.97
CA ARG A 88 -3.90 -3.61 11.90
C ARG A 88 -4.77 -4.71 11.30
N LYS A 89 -4.49 -5.96 11.66
CA LYS A 89 -5.37 -7.10 11.40
C LYS A 89 -6.72 -6.81 12.07
N GLN A 90 -7.80 -7.06 11.33
CA GLN A 90 -9.17 -6.99 11.82
C GLN A 90 -9.52 -8.28 12.55
#